data_AF-A0A7Y2AHJ7-F1
#
_entry.id   AF-A0A7Y2AHJ7-F1
#
_cell.length_a   1.000
_cell.length_b   1.000
_cell.length_c   1.000
_cell.angle_alpha   90.00
_cell.angle_beta   90.00
_cell.angle_gamma   90.00
#
_symmetry.space_group_name_H-M   'P 1'
#
loop_
_entity.id
_entity.type
_entity.pdbx_description
1 polymer ?
#
loop_
_entity_poly.entity_id
_entity_poly.type
_entity_poly.pdbx_seq_one_letter_code
_entity_poly.pdbx_strand_id
1 'polypeptide(L)'
;MSLLKTTIQRICLLFCVGTMPICIVATCQAQETGQSAAATQYQLSVRYAETRMQLAEAELRIGLEMNQEIPRSVPVITIERLRSNLAVAKEQYDAAVAASIGGSERVQLKHAEEKIRLARISLASAEKMYREGMISGLEVERRKLKYELAKLNAVIIQNPDNFTTLLHYIEAKVDRMGEEILALDQRITRLEPSRGLLPKNQ
;
A
#
# COMPACT_ATOMS: atom_id res chain seq x y z
N MET A 1 -6.47 -50.92 -28.05
CA MET A 1 -7.71 -50.27 -27.58
C MET A 1 -8.52 -51.30 -26.82
N SER A 2 -9.11 -50.89 -25.69
CA SER A 2 -9.84 -51.71 -24.71
C SER A 2 -8.95 -52.57 -23.80
N LEU A 3 -9.35 -52.70 -22.54
CA LEU A 3 -8.71 -53.44 -21.42
C LEU A 3 -7.71 -52.66 -20.56
N LEU A 4 -8.13 -51.55 -19.93
CA LEU A 4 -7.53 -51.12 -18.65
C LEU A 4 -8.41 -50.09 -17.89
N LYS A 5 -9.73 -50.35 -17.77
CA LYS A 5 -10.69 -49.40 -17.16
C LYS A 5 -11.60 -49.95 -16.05
N THR A 6 -11.32 -51.11 -15.45
CA THR A 6 -12.32 -51.80 -14.60
C THR A 6 -11.78 -52.46 -13.33
N THR A 7 -10.87 -51.82 -12.58
CA THR A 7 -10.29 -52.44 -11.36
C THR A 7 -10.11 -51.55 -10.13
N ILE A 8 -10.78 -50.39 -10.02
CA ILE A 8 -10.77 -49.60 -8.77
C ILE A 8 -12.20 -49.16 -8.41
N GLN A 9 -13.12 -50.13 -8.34
CA GLN A 9 -14.51 -49.95 -7.89
C GLN A 9 -14.92 -51.00 -6.83
N ARG A 10 -13.95 -51.64 -6.16
CA ARG A 10 -14.23 -52.69 -5.16
C ARG A 10 -13.18 -52.77 -4.05
N ILE A 11 -12.92 -51.63 -3.39
CA ILE A 11 -12.23 -51.65 -2.09
C ILE A 11 -13.20 -51.02 -1.09
N CYS A 12 -14.01 -51.91 -0.51
CA CYS A 12 -14.29 -52.01 0.92
C CYS A 12 -14.45 -50.68 1.67
N LEU A 13 -15.64 -50.20 2.05
CA LEU A 13 -16.85 -50.92 2.48
C LEU A 13 -16.53 -52.00 3.53
N LEU A 14 -15.86 -51.55 4.60
CA LEU A 14 -15.73 -52.19 5.91
C LEU A 14 -15.73 -51.03 6.91
N PHE A 15 -16.88 -50.51 7.32
CA PHE A 15 -17.71 -51.05 8.40
C PHE A 15 -16.89 -51.37 9.66
N CYS A 16 -16.33 -50.32 10.28
CA CYS A 16 -16.02 -50.32 11.70
C CYS A 16 -16.94 -49.32 12.40
N VAL A 17 -18.12 -49.85 12.75
CA VAL A 17 -19.03 -49.31 13.76
C VAL A 17 -18.29 -49.34 15.09
N GLY A 18 -17.70 -48.21 15.47
CA GLY A 18 -17.13 -47.97 16.79
C GLY A 18 -18.01 -46.96 17.52
N THR A 19 -19.01 -47.45 18.25
CA THR A 19 -19.82 -46.67 19.18
C THR A 19 -18.95 -46.19 20.33
N MET A 20 -18.42 -44.97 20.22
CA MET A 20 -17.83 -44.23 21.33
C MET A 20 -18.94 -43.64 22.21
N PRO A 21 -18.85 -43.76 23.55
CA PRO A 21 -19.82 -43.19 24.46
C PRO A 21 -19.73 -41.66 24.44
N ILE A 22 -20.85 -41.02 24.16
CA ILE A 22 -21.03 -39.57 24.25
C ILE A 22 -21.03 -39.20 25.73
N CYS A 23 -19.85 -38.92 26.28
CA CYS A 23 -19.74 -38.16 27.53
C CYS A 23 -20.09 -36.70 27.22
N ILE A 24 -21.33 -36.31 27.49
CA ILE A 24 -21.74 -34.91 27.56
C ILE A 24 -21.09 -34.32 28.80
N VAL A 25 -19.81 -33.93 28.69
CA VAL A 25 -19.20 -33.02 29.66
C VAL A 25 -19.66 -31.64 29.26
N ALA A 26 -20.64 -31.11 30.00
CA ALA A 26 -20.99 -29.70 29.95
C ALA A 26 -19.84 -28.88 30.53
N THR A 27 -18.76 -28.70 29.75
CA THR A 27 -17.80 -27.63 30.01
C THR A 27 -18.43 -26.33 29.57
N CYS A 28 -19.19 -25.72 30.49
CA CYS A 28 -19.50 -24.30 30.43
C CYS A 28 -18.20 -23.53 30.72
N GLN A 29 -17.29 -23.49 29.74
CA GLN A 29 -16.18 -22.55 29.77
C GLN A 29 -16.73 -21.20 29.35
N ALA A 30 -17.12 -20.43 30.37
CA ALA A 30 -17.42 -19.01 30.28
C ALA A 30 -16.18 -18.26 29.74
N GLN A 31 -16.12 -18.12 28.42
CA GLN A 31 -16.04 -16.85 27.69
C GLN A 31 -15.48 -15.62 28.46
N GLU A 32 -14.19 -15.64 28.81
CA GLU A 32 -13.45 -14.43 29.26
C GLU A 32 -12.20 -14.11 28.39
N THR A 33 -11.97 -14.82 27.29
CA THR A 33 -10.78 -14.63 26.43
C THR A 33 -10.87 -13.50 25.41
N GLY A 34 -12.05 -12.88 25.22
CA GLY A 34 -12.28 -11.87 24.18
C GLY A 34 -11.69 -10.47 24.47
N GLN A 35 -11.67 -10.04 25.74
CA GLN A 35 -11.24 -8.68 26.09
C GLN A 35 -9.70 -8.53 26.12
N SER A 36 -8.98 -9.57 26.54
CA SER A 36 -7.51 -9.54 26.58
C SER A 36 -6.88 -9.53 25.18
N ALA A 37 -7.45 -10.30 24.24
CA ALA A 37 -6.96 -10.34 22.85
C ALA A 37 -7.20 -9.01 22.10
N ALA A 38 -8.36 -8.37 22.29
CA ALA A 38 -8.67 -7.07 21.68
C ALA A 38 -7.77 -5.94 22.21
N ALA A 39 -7.52 -5.91 23.53
CA ALA A 39 -6.60 -4.96 24.15
C ALA A 39 -5.17 -5.10 23.59
N THR A 40 -4.73 -6.34 23.36
CA THR A 40 -3.40 -6.64 22.79
C THR A 40 -3.29 -6.19 21.33
N GLN A 41 -4.32 -6.43 20.51
CA GLN A 41 -4.34 -5.99 19.10
C GLN A 41 -4.33 -4.47 18.97
N TYR A 42 -5.10 -3.78 19.81
CA TYR A 42 -5.11 -2.31 19.85
C TYR A 42 -3.72 -1.75 20.18
N GLN A 43 -3.08 -2.22 21.25
CA GLN A 43 -1.75 -1.78 21.63
C GLN A 43 -0.71 -2.04 20.54
N LEU A 44 -0.79 -3.19 19.85
CA LEU A 44 0.07 -3.49 18.72
C LEU A 44 -0.14 -2.52 17.55
N SER A 45 -1.39 -2.18 17.24
CA SER A 45 -1.72 -1.24 16.15
C SER A 45 -1.19 0.17 16.41
N VAL A 46 -1.34 0.67 17.64
CA VAL A 46 -0.82 1.98 18.06
C VAL A 46 0.71 1.99 17.97
N ARG A 47 1.37 0.97 18.54
CA ARG A 47 2.84 0.88 18.51
C ARG A 47 3.39 0.77 17.08
N TYR A 48 2.70 0.03 16.22
CA TYR A 48 3.07 -0.05 14.80
C TYR A 48 2.97 1.32 14.12
N ALA A 49 1.86 2.04 14.30
CA ALA A 49 1.65 3.35 13.71
C ALA A 49 2.65 4.39 14.24
N GLU A 50 2.94 4.36 15.54
CA GLU A 50 3.97 5.19 16.19
C GLU A 50 5.34 4.95 15.57
N THR A 51 5.75 3.68 15.47
CA THR A 51 7.07 3.29 14.92
C THR A 51 7.18 3.76 13.46
N ARG A 52 6.11 3.63 12.67
CA ARG A 52 6.07 4.09 11.28
C ARG A 52 6.18 5.60 11.17
N MET A 53 5.53 6.35 12.06
CA MET A 53 5.65 7.81 12.13
C MET A 53 7.09 8.23 12.46
N GLN A 54 7.70 7.62 13.47
CA GLN A 54 9.08 7.88 13.87
C GLN A 54 10.08 7.57 12.75
N LEU A 55 9.88 6.47 12.02
CA LEU A 55 10.69 6.13 10.86
C LEU A 55 10.59 7.21 9.76
N ALA A 56 9.37 7.61 9.40
CA ALA A 56 9.16 8.65 8.39
C ALA A 56 9.78 10.00 8.81
N GLU A 57 9.77 10.32 10.11
CA GLU A 57 10.43 11.51 10.63
C GLU A 57 11.96 11.41 10.51
N ALA A 58 12.54 10.26 10.86
CA ALA A 58 13.98 10.03 10.73
C ALA A 58 14.43 10.13 9.27
N GLU A 59 13.69 9.52 8.33
CA GLU A 59 14.00 9.62 6.89
C GLU A 59 13.95 11.07 6.38
N LEU A 60 12.93 11.84 6.79
CA LEU A 60 12.83 13.26 6.45
C LEU A 60 14.02 14.04 7.01
N ARG A 61 14.39 13.78 8.28
CA ARG A 61 15.51 14.44 8.95
C ARG A 61 16.83 14.17 8.22
N ILE A 62 17.12 12.92 7.90
CA ILE A 62 18.30 12.52 7.09
C ILE A 62 18.31 13.29 5.77
N GLY A 63 17.19 13.32 5.04
CA GLY A 63 17.12 14.02 3.76
C GLY A 63 17.36 15.54 3.88
N LEU A 64 16.92 16.15 4.98
CA LEU A 64 17.15 17.58 5.24
C LEU A 64 18.60 17.85 5.65
N GLU A 65 19.18 17.04 6.53
CA GLU A 65 20.59 17.14 6.95
C GLU A 65 21.54 17.00 5.74
N MET A 66 21.31 16.03 4.87
CA MET A 66 22.08 15.88 3.62
C MET A 66 22.04 17.13 2.74
N ASN A 67 20.90 17.83 2.70
CA ASN A 67 20.75 19.07 1.94
C ASN A 67 21.35 20.30 2.65
N GLN A 68 21.51 20.25 3.98
CA GLN A 68 22.23 21.27 4.74
C GLN A 68 23.75 21.14 4.53
N GLU A 69 24.27 19.92 4.57
CA GLU A 69 25.69 19.63 4.35
C GLU A 69 26.10 19.86 2.89
N ILE A 70 25.30 19.37 1.95
CA ILE A 70 25.55 19.48 0.51
C ILE A 70 24.29 20.04 -0.15
N PRO A 71 24.24 21.35 -0.46
CA PRO A 71 23.07 21.97 -1.05
C PRO A 71 22.58 21.24 -2.30
N ARG A 72 21.30 20.83 -2.29
CA ARG A 72 20.61 20.14 -3.39
C ARG A 72 21.12 18.72 -3.67
N SER A 73 21.80 18.08 -2.72
CA SER A 73 22.17 16.65 -2.81
C SER A 73 20.95 15.75 -2.93
N VAL A 74 19.87 16.08 -2.21
CA VAL A 74 18.58 15.39 -2.28
C VAL A 74 17.60 16.23 -3.12
N PRO A 75 17.04 15.68 -4.22
CA PRO A 75 16.10 16.40 -5.07
C PRO A 75 14.89 16.92 -4.28
N VAL A 76 14.43 18.13 -4.60
CA VAL A 76 13.30 18.79 -3.92
C VAL A 76 12.06 17.88 -3.88
N ILE A 77 11.73 17.20 -4.98
CA ILE A 77 10.58 16.29 -5.04
C ILE A 77 10.71 15.10 -4.07
N THR A 78 11.93 14.66 -3.77
CA THR A 78 12.20 13.60 -2.80
C THR A 78 11.93 14.10 -1.38
N ILE A 79 12.41 15.30 -1.03
CA ILE A 79 12.10 15.94 0.26
C ILE A 79 10.59 16.12 0.43
N GLU A 80 9.90 16.58 -0.62
CA GLU A 80 8.45 16.77 -0.57
C GLU A 80 7.69 15.45 -0.40
N ARG A 81 8.22 14.34 -0.95
CA ARG A 81 7.69 12.99 -0.72
C ARG A 81 7.92 12.54 0.72
N LEU A 82 9.10 12.78 1.29
CA LEU A 82 9.39 12.46 2.70
C LEU A 82 8.44 13.21 3.65
N ARG A 83 8.18 14.50 3.37
CA ARG A 83 7.18 15.31 4.10
C ARG A 83 5.77 14.71 3.99
N SER A 84 5.37 14.30 2.78
CA SER A 84 4.09 13.64 2.54
C SER A 84 3.99 12.30 3.30
N ASN A 85 5.05 11.49 3.31
CA ASN A 85 5.08 10.22 4.05
C ASN A 85 4.89 10.45 5.55
N LEU A 86 5.59 11.44 6.12
CA LEU A 86 5.43 11.82 7.52
C LEU A 86 4.01 12.30 7.81
N ALA A 87 3.42 13.11 6.94
CA ALA A 87 2.05 13.60 7.11
C ALA A 87 1.02 12.44 7.13
N VAL A 88 1.15 11.46 6.24
CA VAL A 88 0.28 10.27 6.23
C VAL A 88 0.53 9.38 7.46
N ALA A 89 1.79 9.19 7.87
CA ALA A 89 2.11 8.37 9.03
C ALA A 89 1.60 8.99 10.34
N LYS A 90 1.60 10.33 10.46
CA LYS A 90 0.97 11.06 11.57
C LYS A 90 -0.54 10.81 11.61
N GLU A 91 -1.24 10.97 10.49
CA GLU A 91 -2.68 10.68 10.42
C GLU A 91 -2.99 9.22 10.80
N GLN A 92 -2.14 8.27 10.39
CA GLN A 92 -2.27 6.86 10.77
C GLN A 92 -2.11 6.64 12.28
N TYR A 93 -1.16 7.33 12.90
CA TYR A 93 -0.96 7.29 14.35
C TYR A 93 -2.15 7.90 15.09
N ASP A 94 -2.60 9.08 14.68
CA ASP A 94 -3.75 9.76 15.29
C ASP A 94 -5.02 8.92 15.18
N ALA A 95 -5.24 8.29 14.02
CA ALA A 95 -6.35 7.36 13.81
C ALA A 95 -6.26 6.10 14.69
N ALA A 96 -5.05 5.55 14.87
CA ALA A 96 -4.82 4.38 15.72
C ALA A 96 -5.05 4.71 17.19
N VAL A 97 -4.55 5.85 17.68
CA VAL A 97 -4.72 6.30 19.07
C VAL A 97 -6.19 6.63 19.38
N ALA A 98 -6.91 7.21 18.43
CA ALA A 98 -8.32 7.55 18.63
C ALA A 98 -9.25 6.32 18.68
N ALA A 99 -8.75 5.11 18.38
CA ALA A 99 -9.55 3.89 18.19
C ALA A 99 -10.80 4.13 17.31
N SER A 100 -10.71 5.08 16.37
CA SER A 100 -11.87 5.67 15.74
C SER A 100 -12.43 4.74 14.67
N ILE A 101 -13.71 4.40 14.79
CA ILE A 101 -14.50 3.82 13.71
C ILE A 101 -14.53 4.87 12.59
N GLY A 102 -13.78 4.63 11.50
CA GLY A 102 -13.58 5.58 10.41
C GLY A 102 -12.14 6.07 10.22
N GLY A 103 -11.19 5.67 11.08
CA GLY A 103 -9.78 6.06 10.94
C GLY A 103 -9.16 5.72 9.57
N SER A 104 -9.60 4.61 8.97
CA SER A 104 -9.15 4.19 7.63
C SER A 104 -9.52 5.19 6.53
N GLU A 105 -10.71 5.80 6.59
CA GLU A 105 -11.18 6.74 5.57
C GLU A 105 -10.41 8.06 5.63
N ARG A 106 -10.18 8.57 6.84
CA ARG A 106 -9.36 9.79 7.05
C ARG A 106 -7.94 9.61 6.54
N VAL A 107 -7.32 8.47 6.84
CA VAL A 107 -5.98 8.12 6.32
C VAL A 107 -5.98 8.04 4.79
N GLN A 108 -6.99 7.43 4.19
CA GLN A 108 -7.11 7.33 2.74
C GLN A 108 -7.28 8.70 2.07
N LEU A 109 -8.13 9.56 2.65
CA LEU A 109 -8.31 10.93 2.20
C LEU A 109 -7.00 11.71 2.29
N LYS A 110 -6.30 11.63 3.43
CA LYS A 110 -5.01 12.29 3.63
C LYS A 110 -3.98 11.84 2.59
N HIS A 111 -3.93 10.54 2.31
CA HIS A 111 -3.05 10.00 1.26
C HIS A 111 -3.41 10.56 -0.13
N ALA A 112 -4.71 10.71 -0.44
CA ALA A 112 -5.15 11.28 -1.71
C ALA A 112 -4.75 12.75 -1.86
N GLU A 113 -4.94 13.55 -0.80
CA GLU A 113 -4.53 14.95 -0.74
C GLU A 113 -3.03 15.12 -0.98
N GLU A 114 -2.20 14.32 -0.29
CA GLU A 114 -0.76 14.38 -0.47
C GLU A 114 -0.34 13.92 -1.87
N LYS A 115 -1.02 12.93 -2.47
CA LYS A 115 -0.78 12.51 -3.86
C LYS A 115 -1.07 13.64 -4.84
N ILE A 116 -2.16 14.39 -4.67
CA ILE A 116 -2.47 15.59 -5.46
C ILE A 116 -1.38 16.64 -5.29
N ARG A 117 -0.96 16.92 -4.05
CA ARG A 117 0.07 17.91 -3.75
C ARG A 117 1.39 17.58 -4.44
N LEU A 118 1.84 16.33 -4.36
CA LEU A 118 3.06 15.86 -5.01
C LEU A 118 2.96 15.89 -6.54
N ALA A 119 1.82 15.47 -7.10
CA ALA A 119 1.60 15.51 -8.54
C ALA A 119 1.62 16.95 -9.08
N ARG A 120 1.06 17.91 -8.34
CA ARG A 120 1.12 19.35 -8.67
C ARG A 120 2.54 19.88 -8.69
N ILE A 121 3.34 19.59 -7.65
CA ILE A 121 4.77 19.98 -7.59
C ILE A 121 5.54 19.37 -8.75
N SER A 122 5.26 18.09 -9.07
CA SER A 122 5.87 17.42 -10.20
C SER A 122 5.50 18.04 -11.55
N LEU A 123 4.26 18.48 -11.73
CA LEU A 123 3.81 19.15 -12.95
C LEU A 123 4.49 20.52 -13.10
N ALA A 124 4.47 21.35 -12.05
CA ALA A 124 5.12 22.66 -12.08
C ALA A 124 6.63 22.57 -12.39
N SER A 125 7.29 21.55 -11.83
CA SER A 125 8.69 21.24 -12.13
C SER A 125 8.89 20.86 -13.61
N ALA A 126 8.04 19.98 -14.16
CA ALA A 126 8.10 19.58 -15.56
C ALA A 126 7.85 20.76 -16.51
N GLU A 127 6.85 21.61 -16.24
CA GLU A 127 6.58 22.81 -17.03
C GLU A 127 7.78 23.76 -17.07
N LYS A 128 8.50 23.90 -15.94
CA LYS A 128 9.75 24.66 -15.89
C LYS A 128 10.81 24.02 -16.78
N MET A 129 11.06 22.72 -16.64
CA MET A 129 12.05 21.99 -17.43
C MET A 129 11.74 22.02 -18.94
N TYR A 130 10.47 22.05 -19.31
CA TYR A 130 10.02 22.15 -20.69
C TYR A 130 10.36 23.52 -21.30
N ARG A 131 10.12 24.62 -20.57
CA ARG A 131 10.53 25.97 -21.00
C ARG A 131 12.05 26.09 -21.17
N GLU A 132 12.81 25.31 -20.41
CA GLU A 132 14.26 25.20 -20.49
C GLU A 132 14.75 24.20 -21.56
N GLY A 133 13.84 23.57 -22.31
CA GLY A 133 14.17 22.62 -23.38
C GLY A 133 14.72 21.26 -22.92
N MET A 134 14.63 20.95 -21.62
CA MET A 134 15.23 19.75 -21.04
C MET A 134 14.35 18.50 -21.16
N ILE A 135 13.04 18.67 -21.37
CA ILE A 135 12.09 17.56 -21.54
C ILE A 135 11.15 17.84 -22.71
N SER A 136 10.54 16.78 -23.25
CA SER A 136 9.54 16.89 -24.32
C SER A 136 8.18 17.35 -23.80
N GLY A 137 7.35 17.87 -24.70
CA GLY A 137 5.95 18.21 -24.38
C GLY A 137 5.13 16.98 -23.92
N LEU A 138 5.45 15.79 -24.42
CA LEU A 138 4.81 14.53 -23.99
C LEU A 138 5.09 14.22 -22.50
N GLU A 139 6.29 14.54 -22.00
CA GLU A 139 6.60 14.35 -20.59
C GLU A 139 5.77 15.31 -19.71
N VAL A 140 5.57 16.56 -20.15
CA VAL A 140 4.69 17.52 -19.46
C VAL A 140 3.26 17.01 -19.45
N GLU A 141 2.72 16.59 -20.60
CA GLU A 141 1.36 16.08 -20.70
C GLU A 141 1.17 14.84 -19.80
N ARG A 142 2.16 13.94 -19.75
CA ARG A 142 2.14 12.82 -18.82
C ARG A 142 2.03 13.27 -17.36
N ARG A 143 2.73 14.33 -16.94
CA ARG A 143 2.62 14.86 -15.56
C ARG A 143 1.27 15.52 -15.30
N LYS A 144 0.70 16.18 -16.31
CA LYS A 144 -0.63 16.79 -16.23
C LYS A 144 -1.70 15.73 -16.05
N LEU A 145 -1.67 14.66 -16.85
CA LEU A 145 -2.59 13.52 -16.70
C LEU A 145 -2.45 12.85 -15.33
N LYS A 146 -1.23 12.69 -14.81
CA LYS A 146 -1.02 12.18 -13.45
C LYS A 146 -1.62 13.09 -12.37
N TYR A 147 -1.58 14.40 -12.55
CA TYR A 147 -2.20 15.36 -11.64
C TYR A 147 -3.72 15.28 -11.68
N GLU A 148 -4.32 15.24 -12.87
CA GLU A 148 -5.78 15.09 -13.02
C GLU A 148 -6.27 13.74 -12.47
N LEU A 149 -5.54 12.66 -12.74
CA LEU A 149 -5.85 11.35 -12.18
C LEU A 149 -5.76 11.34 -10.64
N ALA A 150 -4.81 12.05 -10.04
CA ALA A 150 -4.75 12.20 -8.59
C ALA A 150 -5.98 12.94 -8.03
N LYS A 151 -6.48 13.96 -8.74
CA LYS A 151 -7.71 14.68 -8.37
C LYS A 151 -8.94 13.77 -8.45
N LEU A 152 -9.10 13.04 -9.54
CA LEU A 152 -10.21 12.09 -9.72
C LEU A 152 -10.21 11.02 -8.62
N ASN A 153 -9.04 10.47 -8.28
CA ASN A 153 -8.91 9.51 -7.18
C ASN A 153 -9.36 10.07 -5.83
N ALA A 154 -9.10 11.35 -5.54
CA ALA A 154 -9.59 11.96 -4.30
C ALA A 154 -11.12 12.11 -4.30
N VAL A 155 -11.71 12.48 -5.44
CA VAL A 155 -13.18 12.56 -5.58
C VAL A 155 -13.82 11.20 -5.37
N ILE A 156 -13.22 10.13 -5.89
CA ILE A 156 -13.64 8.73 -5.72
C ILE A 156 -13.62 8.33 -4.24
N ILE A 157 -12.56 8.70 -3.51
CA ILE A 157 -12.42 8.41 -2.08
C ILE A 157 -13.44 9.19 -1.26
N GLN A 158 -13.73 10.44 -1.62
CA GLN A 158 -14.69 11.30 -0.93
C GLN A 158 -16.15 10.90 -1.18
N ASN A 159 -16.45 10.34 -2.36
CA ASN A 159 -17.81 10.07 -2.81
C ASN A 159 -17.91 8.64 -3.37
N PRO A 160 -17.78 7.60 -2.53
CA PRO A 160 -17.88 6.22 -2.99
C PRO A 160 -19.26 5.89 -3.58
N ASP A 161 -20.31 6.62 -3.19
CA ASP A 161 -21.67 6.45 -3.69
C ASP A 161 -21.85 6.86 -5.16
N ASN A 162 -20.88 7.57 -5.75
CA ASN A 162 -20.90 7.90 -7.18
C ASN A 162 -20.68 6.67 -8.07
N PHE A 163 -20.26 5.54 -7.49
CA PHE A 163 -20.13 4.28 -8.21
C PHE A 163 -21.47 3.55 -8.21
N THR A 164 -22.01 3.31 -9.41
CA THR A 164 -23.29 2.63 -9.60
C THR A 164 -23.30 1.20 -9.06
N THR A 165 -22.15 0.57 -8.87
CA THR A 165 -22.01 -0.78 -8.32
C THR A 165 -20.74 -0.92 -7.49
N LEU A 166 -20.76 -1.83 -6.51
CA LEU A 166 -19.56 -2.26 -5.76
C LEU A 166 -18.47 -2.78 -6.71
N LEU A 167 -18.85 -3.40 -7.82
CA LEU A 167 -17.92 -3.90 -8.83
C LEU A 167 -17.08 -2.75 -9.41
N HIS A 168 -17.71 -1.64 -9.82
CA HIS A 168 -16.97 -0.48 -10.35
C HIS A 168 -16.00 0.13 -9.32
N TYR A 169 -16.37 0.12 -8.03
CA TYR A 169 -15.46 0.57 -6.96
C TYR A 169 -14.25 -0.35 -6.80
N ILE A 170 -14.46 -1.67 -6.87
CA ILE A 170 -13.38 -2.66 -6.81
C ILE A 170 -12.48 -2.54 -8.04
N GLU A 171 -13.04 -2.40 -9.24
CA GLU A 171 -12.29 -2.17 -10.49
C GLU A 171 -11.38 -0.94 -10.37
N ALA A 172 -11.93 0.20 -9.93
CA ALA A 172 -11.14 1.41 -9.70
C ALA A 172 -10.00 1.21 -8.68
N LYS A 173 -10.22 0.40 -7.65
CA LYS A 173 -9.20 0.05 -6.66
C LYS A 173 -8.12 -0.89 -7.22
N VAL A 174 -8.51 -1.87 -8.02
CA VAL A 174 -7.58 -2.79 -8.70
C VAL A 174 -6.72 -2.03 -9.71
N ASP A 175 -7.32 -1.15 -10.50
CA ASP A 175 -6.59 -0.31 -11.46
C ASP A 175 -5.55 0.56 -10.73
N ARG A 176 -5.93 1.18 -9.61
CA ARG A 176 -5.00 1.94 -8.77
C ARG A 176 -3.83 1.07 -8.28
N MET A 177 -4.10 -0.15 -7.81
CA MET A 177 -3.03 -1.06 -7.37
C MET A 177 -2.13 -1.45 -8.54
N GLY A 178 -2.71 -1.69 -9.71
CA GLY A 178 -1.98 -1.94 -10.95
C GLY A 178 -1.02 -0.81 -11.31
N GLU A 179 -1.45 0.44 -11.20
CA GLU A 179 -0.58 1.61 -11.41
C GLU A 179 0.57 1.70 -10.41
N GLU A 180 0.30 1.42 -9.12
CA GLU A 180 1.32 1.42 -8.07
C GLU A 180 2.36 0.32 -8.32
N ILE A 181 1.92 -0.88 -8.73
CA ILE A 181 2.81 -1.99 -9.11
C ILE A 181 3.65 -1.62 -10.32
N LEU A 182 3.05 -1.10 -11.40
CA LEU A 182 3.78 -0.67 -12.60
C LEU A 182 4.79 0.44 -12.28
N ALA A 183 4.44 1.37 -11.40
CA ALA A 183 5.36 2.41 -10.95
C ALA A 183 6.53 1.85 -10.13
N LEU A 184 6.30 0.82 -9.33
CA LEU A 184 7.36 0.11 -8.60
C LEU A 184 8.27 -0.68 -9.54
N ASP A 185 7.70 -1.41 -10.50
CA ASP A 185 8.43 -2.17 -11.50
C ASP A 185 9.38 -1.26 -12.32
N GLN A 186 8.86 -0.14 -12.83
CA GLN A 186 9.67 0.87 -13.53
C GLN A 186 10.82 1.43 -12.67
N ARG A 187 10.63 1.52 -11.35
CA ARG A 187 11.70 1.94 -10.43
C ARG A 187 12.74 0.83 -10.26
N ILE A 188 12.32 -0.42 -10.12
CA ILE A 188 13.21 -1.58 -10.01
C ILE A 188 14.05 -1.71 -11.28
N THR A 189 13.45 -1.67 -12.47
CA THR A 189 14.19 -1.74 -13.75
C THR A 189 15.25 -0.66 -13.87
N ARG A 190 15.00 0.56 -13.34
CA ARG A 190 15.98 1.66 -13.31
C ARG A 190 17.10 1.48 -12.29
N LEU A 191 16.89 0.65 -11.26
CA LEU A 191 17.88 0.35 -10.22
C LEU A 191 18.70 -0.91 -10.55
N GLU A 192 18.20 -1.79 -11.43
CA GLU A 192 18.91 -2.95 -11.95
C GLU A 192 19.94 -2.77 -13.10
N PRO A 193 20.34 -1.58 -13.61
CA PRO A 193 21.26 -1.48 -14.75
C PRO A 193 22.65 -2.12 -14.57
N SER A 194 23.04 -2.51 -13.36
CA SER A 194 24.47 -2.74 -13.03
C SER A 194 24.85 -4.18 -12.65
N ARG A 195 23.93 -5.15 -12.63
CA ARG A 195 24.30 -6.54 -12.27
C ARG A 195 24.97 -7.35 -13.40
N GLY A 196 25.01 -6.83 -14.62
CA GLY A 196 25.50 -7.55 -15.82
C GLY A 196 26.87 -7.17 -16.37
N LEU A 197 27.51 -6.11 -15.86
CA LEU A 197 28.83 -5.64 -16.35
C LEU A 197 29.88 -5.78 -15.25
N LEU A 198 30.22 -7.02 -14.89
CA LEU A 198 31.51 -7.26 -14.28
C LEU A 198 32.58 -7.00 -15.36
N PRO A 199 33.58 -6.15 -15.12
CA PRO A 199 34.69 -6.01 -16.04
C PRO A 199 35.34 -7.39 -16.20
N LYS A 200 35.39 -7.88 -17.45
CA LYS A 200 36.25 -9.02 -17.78
C LYS A 200 37.68 -8.51 -17.60
N ASN A 201 38.30 -8.82 -16.47
CA ASN A 201 39.73 -8.61 -16.27
C ASN A 201 40.47 -9.28 -17.43
N GLN A 202 41.12 -8.48 -18.28
CA GLN A 202 42.15 -8.91 -19.21
C GLN A 202 43.50 -8.86 -18.51
#